data_AF-A0AA41ERI7-F1
#
_entry.id   AF-A0AA41ERI7-F1
#
_cell.length_a   1.000
_cell.length_b   1.000
_cell.length_c   1.000
_cell.angle_alpha   90.00
_cell.angle_beta   90.00
_cell.angle_gamma   90.00
#
_symmetry.space_group_name_H-M   'P 1'
#
loop_
_entity.id
_entity.type
_entity.pdbx_description
1 polymer ?
#
loop_
_entity_poly.entity_id
_entity_poly.type
_entity_poly.pdbx_seq_one_letter_code
_entity_poly.pdbx_strand_id
1 'polypeptide(L)'
;MNFQNFGNFGFMNDMLAEDLTITIPGHDTGDSDELGRPIMAPATVKKVHEPIVNSTNPNMTYTPELGGQLPVGTLYWLSGLVGCPKGTKVQRASGAAYEVINHGDDFAAGRVYYQLKEVGTDE
;
A
#
# COMPACT_ATOMS: atom_id res chain seq x y z
N MET A 1 24.82 21.52 3.08
CA MET A 1 25.00 20.37 2.17
C MET A 1 23.62 20.02 1.66
N ASN A 2 23.35 20.30 0.38
CA ASN A 2 22.03 20.10 -0.21
C ASN A 2 21.71 18.60 -0.27
N PHE A 3 20.59 18.21 0.33
CA PHE A 3 20.05 16.86 0.28
C PHE A 3 19.69 16.49 -1.17
N GLN A 4 20.64 15.89 -1.88
CA GLN A 4 20.49 15.33 -3.23
C GLN A 4 19.65 14.02 -3.28
N ASN A 5 18.88 13.71 -2.24
CA ASN A 5 18.13 12.45 -2.19
C ASN A 5 16.74 12.53 -2.85
N PHE A 6 16.15 13.73 -3.04
CA PHE A 6 14.80 13.85 -3.61
C PHE A 6 14.67 13.35 -5.05
N GLY A 7 15.70 13.57 -5.89
CA GLY A 7 15.72 13.07 -7.26
C GLY A 7 15.89 11.54 -7.33
N ASN A 8 16.56 10.95 -6.35
CA ASN A 8 16.83 9.51 -6.34
C ASN A 8 15.57 8.69 -5.97
N PHE A 9 14.68 9.25 -5.13
CA PHE A 9 13.43 8.60 -4.77
C PHE A 9 12.43 8.49 -5.93
N GLY A 10 12.31 9.54 -6.77
CA GLY A 10 11.44 9.50 -7.95
C GLY A 10 11.92 8.46 -8.97
N PHE A 11 13.21 8.47 -9.30
CA PHE A 11 13.80 7.54 -10.27
C PHE A 11 13.76 6.08 -9.80
N MET A 12 14.01 5.80 -8.52
CA MET A 12 13.89 4.44 -7.98
C MET A 12 12.44 3.96 -7.93
N ASN A 13 11.49 4.84 -7.61
CA ASN A 13 10.08 4.50 -7.61
C ASN A 13 9.57 4.17 -9.01
N ASP A 14 9.98 4.92 -10.04
CA ASP A 14 9.60 4.62 -11.43
C ASP A 14 10.26 3.33 -11.95
N MET A 15 11.48 3.02 -11.49
CA MET A 15 12.16 1.77 -11.88
C MET A 15 11.58 0.53 -11.18
N LEU A 16 11.02 0.69 -9.99
CA LEU A 16 10.38 -0.38 -9.20
C LEU A 16 8.87 -0.45 -9.42
N ALA A 17 8.29 0.48 -10.18
CA ALA A 17 6.87 0.47 -10.48
C ALA A 17 6.51 -0.76 -11.29
N GLU A 18 5.45 -1.43 -10.87
CA GLU A 18 4.93 -2.62 -11.53
C GLU A 18 3.40 -2.53 -11.61
N ASP A 19 2.81 -3.29 -12.53
CA ASP A 19 1.37 -3.37 -12.64
C ASP A 19 0.80 -4.16 -11.45
N LEU A 20 -0.01 -3.47 -10.67
CA LEU A 20 -0.69 -3.99 -9.48
C LEU A 20 -2.20 -3.95 -9.69
N THR A 21 -2.86 -5.02 -9.24
CA THR A 21 -4.31 -5.08 -9.09
C THR A 21 -4.65 -4.95 -7.62
N ILE A 22 -5.30 -3.83 -7.27
CA ILE A 22 -5.71 -3.49 -5.91
C ILE A 22 -7.17 -3.85 -5.74
N THR A 23 -7.48 -4.72 -4.79
CA THR A 23 -8.85 -5.05 -4.41
C THR A 23 -9.14 -4.47 -3.04
N ILE A 24 -9.90 -3.39 -3.00
CA ILE A 24 -10.37 -2.76 -1.78
C ILE A 24 -11.63 -3.50 -1.34
N PRO A 25 -11.68 -4.09 -0.13
CA PRO A 25 -12.85 -4.81 0.33
C PRO A 25 -14.07 -3.88 0.39
N GLY A 26 -15.24 -4.46 0.13
CA GLY A 26 -16.51 -3.81 0.41
C GLY A 26 -16.63 -3.47 1.89
N HIS A 27 -17.33 -2.39 2.21
CA HIS A 27 -17.60 -1.99 3.58
C HIS A 27 -19.11 -1.83 3.78
N ASP A 28 -19.54 -1.96 5.02
CA ASP A 28 -20.90 -1.63 5.41
C ASP A 28 -21.10 -0.11 5.22
N THR A 29 -22.12 0.29 4.46
CA THR A 29 -22.39 1.72 4.21
C THR A 29 -23.01 2.40 5.44
N GLY A 30 -23.43 1.63 6.44
CA GLY A 30 -24.19 2.12 7.58
C GLY A 30 -25.68 2.30 7.27
N ASP A 31 -26.11 2.04 6.04
CA ASP A 31 -27.51 2.05 5.63
C ASP A 31 -28.13 0.66 5.73
N SER A 32 -29.45 0.62 5.87
CA SER A 32 -30.21 -0.62 5.83
C SER A 32 -31.24 -0.58 4.69
N ASP A 33 -31.45 -1.72 4.05
CA ASP A 33 -32.50 -1.87 3.05
C ASP A 33 -33.92 -1.77 3.67
N GLU A 34 -34.96 -1.81 2.84
CA GLU A 34 -36.35 -1.77 3.29
C GLU A 34 -36.74 -2.91 4.24
N LEU A 35 -35.92 -3.96 4.34
CA LEU A 35 -36.08 -5.12 5.21
C LEU A 35 -35.18 -5.05 6.46
N GLY A 36 -34.45 -3.95 6.67
CA GLY A 36 -33.57 -3.74 7.80
C GLY A 36 -32.23 -4.49 7.72
N ARG A 37 -31.83 -4.95 6.53
CA ARG A 37 -30.53 -5.62 6.31
C ARG A 37 -29.46 -4.60 5.97
N PRO A 38 -28.24 -4.72 6.51
CA PRO A 38 -27.16 -3.78 6.22
C PRO A 38 -26.79 -3.82 4.73
N ILE A 39 -26.65 -2.64 4.13
CA ILE A 39 -26.23 -2.48 2.74
C ILE A 39 -24.70 -2.52 2.69
N MET A 40 -24.16 -3.48 1.94
CA MET A 40 -22.73 -3.63 1.74
C MET A 40 -22.32 -2.92 0.45
N ALA A 41 -21.38 -1.97 0.54
CA ALA A 41 -20.71 -1.45 -0.65
C ALA A 41 -19.93 -2.60 -1.33
N PRO A 42 -19.97 -2.71 -2.67
CA PRO A 42 -19.22 -3.75 -3.36
C PRO A 42 -17.71 -3.51 -3.23
N ALA A 43 -16.94 -4.60 -3.27
CA ALA A 43 -15.50 -4.51 -3.38
C ALA A 43 -15.10 -3.74 -4.65
N THR A 44 -14.10 -2.87 -4.53
CA THR A 44 -13.61 -2.05 -5.65
C THR A 44 -12.27 -2.57 -6.12
N VAL A 45 -12.16 -2.86 -7.42
CA VAL A 45 -10.90 -3.27 -8.05
C VAL A 45 -10.31 -2.09 -8.81
N LYS A 46 -9.05 -1.77 -8.55
CA LYS A 46 -8.29 -0.74 -9.26
C LYS A 46 -7.01 -1.34 -9.81
N LYS A 47 -6.62 -0.94 -11.02
CA LYS A 47 -5.31 -1.25 -11.59
C LYS A 47 -4.43 -0.02 -11.47
N VAL A 48 -3.25 -0.18 -10.90
CA VAL A 48 -2.29 0.90 -10.68
C VAL A 48 -0.92 0.43 -11.14
N HIS A 49 -0.05 1.37 -11.50
CA HIS A 49 1.34 1.10 -11.85
C HIS A 49 2.22 1.77 -10.79
N GLU A 50 2.54 1.03 -9.74
CA GLU A 50 3.10 1.59 -8.51
C GLU A 50 4.15 0.66 -7.91
N PRO A 51 5.16 1.20 -7.18
CA PRO A 51 6.24 0.39 -6.67
C PRO A 51 5.91 -0.29 -5.33
N ILE A 52 6.42 -1.50 -5.17
CA ILE A 52 6.54 -2.19 -3.89
C ILE A 52 8.01 -2.23 -3.49
N VAL A 53 8.31 -1.74 -2.29
CA VAL A 53 9.64 -1.53 -1.75
C VAL A 53 9.84 -2.34 -0.46
N ASN A 54 11.08 -2.73 -0.14
CA ASN A 54 11.40 -3.44 1.10
C ASN A 54 12.27 -2.54 2.01
N SER A 55 11.97 -2.53 3.32
CA SER A 55 12.76 -1.83 4.33
C SER A 55 14.18 -2.40 4.55
N THR A 56 14.53 -3.54 3.94
CA THR A 56 15.91 -4.06 3.94
C THR A 56 16.87 -3.27 3.06
N ASN A 57 16.43 -2.33 2.25
CA ASN A 57 17.36 -1.52 1.46
C ASN A 57 18.01 -0.45 2.37
N PRO A 58 19.31 -0.58 2.74
CA PRO A 58 19.97 0.37 3.64
C PRO A 58 20.13 1.77 3.02
N ASN A 59 19.88 1.92 1.71
CA ASN A 59 19.83 3.21 1.03
C ASN A 59 18.45 3.90 1.15
N MET A 60 17.43 3.19 1.63
CA MET A 60 16.08 3.73 1.85
C MET A 60 15.81 3.79 3.36
N THR A 61 16.32 4.83 4.01
CA THR A 61 15.97 5.14 5.39
C THR A 61 14.57 5.75 5.40
N TYR A 62 13.55 4.92 5.61
CA TYR A 62 12.21 5.39 5.88
C TYR A 62 12.12 5.75 7.36
N THR A 63 12.19 7.06 7.66
CA THR A 63 11.98 7.57 9.00
C THR A 63 10.53 8.07 9.08
N PRO A 64 9.58 7.30 9.63
CA PRO A 64 8.26 7.84 9.91
C PRO A 64 8.39 9.00 10.91
N GLU A 65 7.57 10.05 10.76
CA GLU A 65 7.61 11.23 11.65
C GLU A 65 7.46 10.89 13.13
N LEU A 66 6.84 9.74 13.44
CA LEU A 66 6.69 9.22 14.81
C LEU A 66 7.98 8.59 15.40
N GLY A 67 9.12 8.67 14.72
CA GLY A 67 10.44 8.32 15.26
C GLY A 67 10.68 6.81 15.45
N GLY A 68 9.82 5.95 14.89
CA GLY A 68 9.98 4.51 14.93
C GLY A 68 10.81 3.99 13.76
N GLN A 69 11.87 3.23 14.01
CA GLN A 69 12.59 2.55 12.92
C GLN A 69 11.68 1.48 12.32
N LEU A 70 11.39 1.56 11.01
CA LEU A 70 10.53 0.57 10.36
C LEU A 70 11.17 -0.82 10.46
N PRO A 71 10.40 -1.87 10.81
CA PRO A 71 10.93 -3.21 10.97
C PRO A 71 11.58 -3.66 9.65
N VAL A 72 12.86 -4.01 9.73
CA VAL A 72 13.67 -4.50 8.60
C VAL A 72 13.07 -5.81 8.07
N GLY A 73 12.91 -5.93 6.76
CA GLY A 73 12.33 -7.10 6.10
C GLY A 73 10.83 -7.02 5.84
N THR A 74 10.27 -5.82 5.93
CA THR A 74 8.85 -5.56 5.69
C THR A 74 8.65 -4.95 4.30
N LEU A 75 7.65 -5.44 3.56
CA LEU A 75 7.25 -4.88 2.27
C LEU A 75 6.33 -3.68 2.49
N TYR A 76 6.55 -2.63 1.71
CA TYR A 76 5.73 -1.44 1.66
C TYR A 76 5.29 -1.19 0.23
N TRP A 77 4.03 -0.82 0.04
CA TRP A 77 3.51 -0.33 -1.22
C TRP A 77 3.35 1.18 -1.14
N LEU A 78 4.00 1.90 -2.05
CA LEU A 78 3.94 3.36 -2.11
C LEU A 78 2.88 3.74 -3.14
N SER A 79 1.73 4.21 -2.66
CA SER A 79 0.59 4.49 -3.53
C SER A 79 0.18 5.95 -3.48
N GLY A 80 -0.37 6.43 -4.61
CA GLY A 80 -1.17 7.65 -4.64
C GLY A 80 -2.61 7.42 -4.15
N LEU A 81 -3.03 6.15 -3.98
CA LEU A 81 -4.31 5.84 -3.37
C LEU A 81 -4.27 6.16 -1.88
N VAL A 82 -5.16 7.05 -1.44
CA VAL A 82 -5.35 7.41 -0.04
C VAL A 82 -6.46 6.58 0.59
N GLY A 83 -6.29 6.22 1.86
CA GLY A 83 -7.33 5.57 2.66
C GLY A 83 -7.63 4.12 2.28
N CYS A 84 -6.68 3.36 1.73
CA CYS A 84 -6.88 1.92 1.55
C CYS A 84 -6.93 1.23 2.92
N PRO A 85 -8.06 0.60 3.30
CA PRO A 85 -8.20 -0.02 4.61
C PRO A 85 -7.34 -1.28 4.72
N LYS A 86 -7.11 -1.71 5.97
CA LYS A 86 -6.56 -3.03 6.26
C LYS A 86 -7.42 -4.11 5.59
N GLY A 87 -6.78 -5.14 5.04
CA GLY A 87 -7.46 -6.18 4.25
C GLY A 87 -7.54 -5.86 2.75
N THR A 88 -7.10 -4.67 2.32
CA THR A 88 -6.92 -4.39 0.88
C THR A 88 -5.90 -5.35 0.30
N LYS A 89 -6.27 -6.05 -0.77
CA LYS A 89 -5.37 -6.98 -1.47
C LYS A 89 -4.60 -6.24 -2.55
N VAL A 90 -3.30 -6.44 -2.58
CA VAL A 90 -2.39 -5.90 -3.59
C VAL A 90 -1.78 -7.09 -4.33
N GLN A 91 -2.22 -7.31 -5.56
CA GLN A 91 -1.76 -8.42 -6.37
C GLN A 91 -0.84 -7.93 -7.48
N ARG A 92 0.36 -8.51 -7.54
CA ARG A 92 1.31 -8.27 -8.62
C ARG A 92 0.85 -8.95 -9.91
N ALA A 93 1.25 -8.41 -11.05
CA ALA A 93 1.08 -9.10 -12.34
C ALA A 93 1.76 -10.48 -12.38
N SER A 94 2.80 -10.71 -11.57
CA SER A 94 3.47 -12.01 -11.42
C SER A 94 2.63 -13.07 -10.69
N GLY A 95 1.51 -12.69 -10.08
CA GLY A 95 0.62 -13.57 -9.32
C GLY A 95 0.82 -13.52 -7.80
N ALA A 96 1.92 -12.95 -7.31
CA ALA A 96 2.13 -12.74 -5.88
C ALA A 96 1.07 -11.81 -5.29
N ALA A 97 0.49 -12.20 -4.15
CA ALA A 97 -0.57 -11.46 -3.49
C ALA A 97 -0.15 -11.01 -2.09
N TYR A 98 -0.46 -9.77 -1.78
CA TYR A 98 -0.18 -9.16 -0.50
C TYR A 98 -1.46 -8.56 0.08
N GLU A 99 -1.48 -8.37 1.39
CA GLU A 99 -2.56 -7.71 2.11
C GLU A 99 -1.99 -6.50 2.86
N VAL A 100 -2.71 -5.38 2.78
CA VAL A 100 -2.44 -4.20 3.59
C VAL A 100 -2.76 -4.53 5.04
N ILE A 101 -1.75 -4.48 5.91
CA ILE A 101 -1.88 -4.74 7.36
C ILE A 101 -1.81 -3.47 8.20
N ASN A 102 -1.16 -2.43 7.67
CA ASN A 102 -1.02 -1.13 8.29
C ASN A 102 -0.80 -0.07 7.22
N HIS A 103 -1.01 1.19 7.55
CA HIS A 103 -0.62 2.33 6.70
C HIS A 103 -0.06 3.43 7.58
N GLY A 104 0.76 4.27 6.98
CA GLY A 104 1.03 5.58 7.54
C GLY A 104 0.85 6.63 6.49
N ASP A 105 0.18 7.70 6.88
CA ASP A 105 0.18 8.92 6.11
C ASP A 105 1.55 9.55 6.24
N ASP A 106 2.00 10.18 5.16
CA ASP A 106 3.17 11.05 5.10
C ASP A 106 4.50 10.44 4.59
N PHE A 107 4.69 10.62 3.28
CA PHE A 107 5.99 10.92 2.70
C PHE A 107 5.87 12.25 1.94
N ALA A 108 6.95 13.03 1.89
CA ALA A 108 7.06 14.40 1.36
C ALA A 108 6.72 14.61 -0.16
N ALA A 109 5.91 13.75 -0.76
CA ALA A 109 5.52 13.74 -2.17
C ALA A 109 4.03 13.43 -2.43
N GLY A 110 3.16 13.49 -1.42
CA GLY A 110 1.71 13.23 -1.60
C GLY A 110 1.38 11.76 -1.86
N ARG A 111 2.20 10.84 -1.36
CA ARG A 111 2.00 9.39 -1.43
C ARG A 111 1.84 8.81 -0.04
N VAL A 112 1.12 7.70 0.06
CA VAL A 112 0.88 6.93 1.29
C VAL A 112 1.69 5.65 1.23
N TYR A 113 2.28 5.23 2.35
CA TYR A 113 2.90 3.92 2.45
C TYR A 113 1.96 2.93 3.13
N TYR A 114 1.74 1.80 2.46
CA TYR A 114 0.97 0.68 2.99
C TYR A 114 1.92 -0.45 3.35
N GLN A 115 1.91 -0.84 4.61
CA GLN A 115 2.63 -2.03 5.05
C GLN A 115 1.92 -3.27 4.52
N LEU A 116 2.66 -4.10 3.81
CA LEU A 116 2.18 -5.31 3.18
C LEU A 116 2.61 -6.54 3.95
N LYS A 117 1.72 -7.53 3.99
CA LYS A 117 2.02 -8.90 4.39
C LYS A 117 1.72 -9.82 3.22
N GLU A 118 2.62 -10.74 2.91
CA GLU A 118 2.36 -11.78 1.91
C GLU A 118 1.19 -12.64 2.35
N VAL A 119 0.23 -12.81 1.44
CA VAL A 119 -0.85 -13.78 1.61
C VAL A 119 -0.35 -15.05 0.96
N GLY A 120 -0.04 -16.06 1.78
CA GLY A 120 0.25 -17.38 1.26
C GLY A 120 -0.91 -17.80 0.35
N THR A 121 -0.61 -18.19 -0.88
CA THR A 121 -1.51 -19.08 -1.61
C THR A 121 -1.66 -20.31 -0.74
N ASP A 122 -2.79 -20.38 -0.03
CA ASP A 122 -3.23 -21.59 0.67
C ASP A 122 -3.21 -22.69 -0.40
N GLU A 123 -2.25 -23.61 -0.26
CA GLU A 123 -2.01 -24.75 -1.16
C GLU A 123 -2.97 -25.89 -0.83
#